data_AF-A0A972RUQ9-F1
#
_entry.id   AF-A0A972RUQ9-F1
#
_cell.length_a   1.000
_cell.length_b   1.000
_cell.length_c   1.000
_cell.angle_alpha   90.00
_cell.angle_beta   90.00
_cell.angle_gamma   90.00
#
_symmetry.space_group_name_H-M   'P 1'
#
loop_
_entity.id
_entity.type
_entity.pdbx_description
1 polymer ?
#
loop_
_entity_poly.entity_id
_entity_poly.type
_entity_poly.pdbx_seq_one_letter_code
_entity_poly.pdbx_strand_id
1 'polypeptide(L)'
;FPNENPNLYRAGAALIPAFVLAGSALRALRRAWDAWHPPLGTLLAVALWLWSMAASYHLVFHEYQRIYRLSTWNASEMGQVIGGFARSVGGPDRAWVVPYPYWVDTRLVGIWAGYPGVDYALFPDQLEHTLATPAPKLFLLKPEDQASLEQLWALYPNARVWRYRASVEGKDFLLFFVPTDPK
;
A
#
# COMPACT_ATOMS: atom_id res chain seq x y z
N PHE A 1 13.99 10.92 0.50
CA PHE A 1 14.44 9.55 0.86
C PHE A 1 13.21 8.70 1.21
N PRO A 2 12.94 7.58 0.52
CA PRO A 2 13.31 7.23 -0.86
C PRO A 2 12.15 7.48 -1.85
N ASN A 3 12.46 7.49 -3.15
CA ASN A 3 11.52 7.74 -4.27
C ASN A 3 10.75 6.46 -4.71
N GLU A 4 10.73 5.43 -3.85
CA GLU A 4 10.19 4.10 -4.12
C GLU A 4 9.51 3.54 -2.86
N ASN A 5 8.54 2.64 -3.02
CA ASN A 5 7.88 1.99 -1.88
C ASN A 5 8.90 1.24 -1.01
N PRO A 6 8.84 1.36 0.33
CA PRO A 6 9.71 0.63 1.23
C PRO A 6 9.53 -0.87 1.02
N ASN A 7 10.62 -1.61 0.89
CA ASN A 7 10.58 -3.07 0.85
C ASN A 7 11.71 -3.64 1.74
N LEU A 8 11.44 -4.77 2.38
CA LEU A 8 12.39 -5.44 3.28
C LEU A 8 13.64 -5.94 2.53
N TYR A 9 13.48 -6.32 1.26
CA TYR A 9 14.57 -6.89 0.45
C TYR A 9 15.74 -5.92 0.24
N ARG A 10 15.49 -4.60 0.26
CA ARG A 10 16.56 -3.58 0.18
C ARG A 10 17.53 -3.62 1.34
N ALA A 11 17.12 -4.11 2.51
CA ALA A 11 18.00 -4.33 3.65
C ALA A 11 18.65 -5.74 3.65
N GLY A 12 18.43 -6.55 2.61
CA GLY A 12 18.90 -7.94 2.55
C GLY A 12 20.40 -8.11 2.66
N ALA A 13 21.20 -7.14 2.22
CA ALA A 13 22.66 -7.19 2.39
C ALA A 13 23.08 -7.08 3.87
N ALA A 14 22.28 -6.43 4.72
CA ALA A 14 22.54 -6.32 6.16
C ALA A 14 22.31 -7.65 6.90
N LEU A 15 21.66 -8.62 6.24
CA LEU A 15 21.40 -9.94 6.80
C LEU A 15 22.72 -10.68 7.12
N ILE A 16 23.72 -10.57 6.23
CA ILE A 16 25.02 -11.24 6.39
C ILE A 16 25.73 -10.79 7.68
N PRO A 17 26.05 -9.50 7.87
CA PRO A 17 26.70 -9.06 9.11
C PRO A 17 25.82 -9.30 10.34
N ALA A 18 24.49 -9.19 10.24
CA ALA A 18 23.59 -9.48 11.35
C ALA A 18 23.70 -10.95 11.82
N PHE A 19 23.74 -11.91 10.89
CA PHE A 19 23.91 -13.33 11.23
C PHE A 19 25.30 -13.65 11.78
N VAL A 20 26.35 -12.99 11.28
CA VAL A 20 27.72 -13.13 11.83
C VAL A 20 27.78 -12.61 13.26
N LEU A 21 27.15 -11.47 13.55
CA LEU A 21 27.07 -10.90 14.90
C LEU A 21 26.25 -11.80 15.83
N ALA A 22 25.09 -12.29 15.38
CA ALA A 22 24.26 -13.21 16.16
C ALA A 22 25.00 -14.52 16.48
N GLY A 23 25.68 -15.10 15.49
CA GLY A 23 26.47 -16.33 15.66
C GLY A 23 27.66 -16.14 16.61
N SER A 24 28.37 -15.01 16.51
CA SER A 24 29.49 -14.70 17.41
C SER A 24 29.01 -14.45 18.85
N ALA A 25 27.88 -13.78 19.03
CA ALA A 25 27.24 -13.60 20.34
C ALA A 25 26.81 -14.94 20.96
N LEU A 26 26.21 -15.84 20.15
CA LEU A 26 25.82 -17.18 20.62
C LEU A 26 27.04 -18.02 21.04
N ARG A 27 28.13 -17.94 20.29
CA ARG A 27 29.40 -18.60 20.64
C ARG A 27 29.98 -18.07 21.95
N ALA A 28 29.92 -16.75 22.17
CA ALA A 28 30.37 -16.13 23.42
C ALA A 28 29.49 -16.59 24.60
N LEU A 29 28.17 -16.64 24.41
CA LEU A 29 27.22 -17.13 25.41
C LEU A 29 27.50 -18.59 25.79
N ARG A 30 27.78 -19.46 24.82
CA ARG A 30 28.15 -20.85 25.09
C ARG A 30 29.42 -20.96 25.93
N ARG A 31 30.45 -20.16 25.64
CA ARG A 31 31.70 -20.17 26.43
C ARG A 31 31.47 -19.69 27.87
N ALA A 32 30.63 -18.67 28.05
CA ALA A 32 30.27 -18.17 29.38
C ALA A 32 29.48 -19.21 30.18
N TRP A 33 28.61 -19.97 29.51
CA TRP A 33 27.87 -21.08 30.11
C TRP A 33 28.79 -22.16 30.68
N ASP A 34 29.83 -22.55 29.93
CA ASP A 34 30.78 -23.58 30.35
C ASP A 34 31.66 -23.11 31.54
N ALA A 35 31.71 -21.80 31.83
CA ALA A 35 32.56 -21.20 32.87
C ALA A 35 31.83 -20.78 34.16
N TRP A 36 30.50 -20.63 34.16
CA TRP A 36 29.69 -20.10 35.28
C TRP A 36 28.72 -21.15 35.84
N HIS A 37 28.12 -20.89 37.03
CA HIS A 37 27.07 -21.77 37.58
C HIS A 37 25.88 -21.90 36.60
N PRO A 38 25.52 -23.13 36.16
CA PRO A 38 24.59 -23.35 35.04
C PRO A 38 23.17 -22.75 35.17
N PRO A 39 22.51 -22.65 36.35
CA PRO A 39 21.13 -22.18 36.40
C PRO A 39 20.98 -20.68 36.11
N LEU A 40 21.94 -19.84 36.54
CA LEU A 40 21.87 -18.39 36.30
C LEU A 40 22.14 -18.05 34.83
N GLY A 41 23.09 -18.75 34.20
CA GLY A 41 23.36 -18.64 32.76
C GLY A 41 22.17 -19.08 31.91
N THR A 42 21.50 -20.17 32.31
CA THR A 42 20.24 -20.63 31.70
C THR A 42 19.17 -19.55 31.74
N LEU A 43 18.93 -18.99 32.93
CA LEU A 43 17.92 -17.96 33.13
C LEU A 43 18.19 -16.75 32.24
N LEU A 44 19.44 -16.26 32.23
CA LEU A 44 19.81 -15.09 31.43
C LEU A 44 19.68 -15.34 29.93
N ALA A 45 20.11 -16.51 29.45
CA ALA A 45 19.98 -16.90 28.05
C ALA A 45 18.51 -16.95 27.61
N VAL A 46 17.65 -17.58 28.41
CA VAL A 46 16.20 -17.64 28.15
C VAL A 46 15.59 -16.25 28.17
N ALA A 47 15.95 -15.41 29.15
CA ALA A 47 15.45 -14.03 29.23
C ALA A 47 15.84 -13.20 28.00
N LEU A 48 17.11 -13.26 27.57
CA LEU A 48 17.59 -12.56 26.37
C LEU A 48 16.92 -13.07 25.10
N TRP A 49 16.68 -14.38 25.01
CA TRP A 49 15.97 -14.98 23.87
C TRP A 49 14.52 -14.51 23.80
N LEU A 50 13.78 -14.56 24.92
CA LEU A 50 12.40 -14.06 25.00
C LEU A 50 12.33 -12.56 24.69
N TRP A 51 13.29 -11.78 25.20
CA TRP A 51 13.38 -10.36 24.90
C TRP A 51 13.67 -10.10 23.42
N SER A 52 14.58 -10.85 22.81
CA SER A 52 14.88 -10.75 21.38
C SER A 52 13.65 -11.09 20.51
N MET A 53 12.88 -12.11 20.88
CA MET A 53 11.62 -12.44 20.21
C MET A 53 10.60 -11.31 20.32
N ALA A 54 10.39 -10.78 21.53
CA ALA A 54 9.45 -9.69 21.76
C ALA A 54 9.86 -8.41 21.00
N ALA A 55 11.15 -8.07 21.01
CA ALA A 55 11.69 -6.93 20.27
C ALA A 55 11.52 -7.10 18.75
N SER A 56 11.82 -8.30 18.22
CA SER A 56 11.66 -8.60 16.79
C SER A 56 10.20 -8.54 16.37
N TYR A 57 9.28 -9.06 17.18
CA TYR A 57 7.85 -8.98 16.93
C TYR A 57 7.38 -7.52 16.86
N HIS A 58 7.75 -6.70 17.85
CA HIS A 58 7.39 -5.29 17.87
C HIS A 58 7.94 -4.54 16.65
N LEU A 59 9.18 -4.82 16.26
CA LEU A 59 9.82 -4.17 15.12
C LEU A 59 9.13 -4.50 13.79
N VAL A 60 8.80 -5.77 13.56
CA VAL A 60 8.19 -6.23 12.30
C VAL A 60 6.71 -5.88 12.21
N PHE A 61 5.95 -6.13 13.28
CA PHE A 61 4.48 -6.05 13.21
C PHE A 61 3.91 -4.70 13.64
N HIS A 62 4.67 -3.86 14.35
CA HIS A 62 4.21 -2.52 14.72
C HIS A 62 5.02 -1.45 14.01
N GLU A 63 6.33 -1.41 14.21
CA GLU A 63 7.14 -0.28 13.75
C GLU A 63 7.28 -0.26 12.22
N TYR A 64 7.62 -1.40 11.61
CA TYR A 64 7.67 -1.51 10.16
C TYR A 64 6.30 -1.24 9.51
N GLN A 65 5.22 -1.79 10.07
CA GLN A 65 3.86 -1.53 9.56
C GLN A 65 3.53 -0.03 9.61
N ARG A 66 3.84 0.64 10.72
CA ARG A 66 3.62 2.09 10.89
C ARG A 66 4.39 2.89 9.86
N ILE A 67 5.70 2.65 9.72
CA ILE A 67 6.55 3.35 8.76
C ILE A 67 6.07 3.08 7.33
N TYR A 68 5.78 1.83 6.99
CA TYR A 68 5.28 1.45 5.67
C TYR A 68 3.99 2.21 5.34
N ARG A 69 3.00 2.20 6.25
CA ARG A 69 1.75 2.94 6.09
C ARG A 69 1.96 4.44 5.94
N LEU A 70 3.02 5.03 6.48
CA LEU A 70 3.36 6.45 6.31
C LEU A 70 4.09 6.72 4.98
N SER A 71 4.90 5.77 4.50
CA SER A 71 5.75 5.96 3.32
C SER A 71 5.18 5.48 1.99
N THR A 72 4.07 4.72 1.96
CA THR A 72 3.46 4.23 0.69
C THR A 72 2.07 4.80 0.41
N TRP A 73 1.68 4.92 -0.86
CA TRP A 73 0.30 5.29 -1.22
C TRP A 73 -0.73 4.22 -0.80
N ASN A 74 -1.97 4.65 -0.55
CA ASN A 74 -3.09 3.85 -0.05
C ASN A 74 -3.81 3.04 -1.14
N ALA A 75 -3.04 2.28 -1.93
CA ALA A 75 -3.59 1.42 -2.98
C ALA A 75 -4.67 0.44 -2.47
N SER A 76 -4.60 0.02 -1.21
CA SER A 76 -5.61 -0.82 -0.58
C SER A 76 -6.97 -0.15 -0.45
N GLU A 77 -7.00 1.13 -0.09
CA GLU A 77 -8.25 1.88 0.07
C GLU A 77 -8.87 2.20 -1.30
N MET A 78 -8.04 2.59 -2.27
CA MET A 78 -8.45 2.75 -3.66
C MET A 78 -9.00 1.45 -4.25
N GLY A 79 -8.34 0.32 -3.97
CA GLY A 79 -8.79 -1.00 -4.40
C GLY A 79 -10.12 -1.39 -3.75
N GLN A 80 -10.30 -1.14 -2.45
CA GLN A 80 -11.57 -1.36 -1.76
C GLN A 80 -12.71 -0.54 -2.39
N VAL A 81 -12.45 0.72 -2.74
CA VAL A 81 -13.41 1.60 -3.43
C VAL A 81 -13.78 1.04 -4.80
N ILE A 82 -12.79 0.70 -5.64
CA ILE A 82 -13.03 0.13 -6.97
C ILE A 82 -13.75 -1.22 -6.88
N GLY A 83 -13.31 -2.11 -6.01
CA GLY A 83 -13.95 -3.40 -5.79
C GLY A 83 -15.38 -3.26 -5.27
N GLY A 84 -15.64 -2.29 -4.40
CA GLY A 84 -16.98 -1.95 -3.92
C GLY A 84 -17.89 -1.47 -5.05
N PHE A 85 -17.42 -0.56 -5.89
CA PHE A 85 -18.13 -0.11 -7.08
C PHE A 85 -18.44 -1.27 -8.05
N ALA A 86 -17.44 -2.08 -8.36
CA ALA A 86 -17.56 -3.20 -9.30
C ALA A 86 -18.53 -4.28 -8.83
N ARG A 87 -18.70 -4.46 -7.51
CA ARG A 87 -19.64 -5.42 -6.91
C ARG A 87 -21.04 -4.86 -6.65
N SER A 88 -21.28 -3.57 -6.89
CA SER A 88 -22.54 -2.91 -6.54
C SER A 88 -23.25 -2.30 -7.75
N VAL A 89 -22.72 -1.22 -8.31
CA VAL A 89 -23.40 -0.39 -9.31
C VAL A 89 -22.75 -0.46 -10.69
N GLY A 90 -21.49 -0.89 -10.76
CA GLY A 90 -20.70 -0.90 -11.98
C GLY A 90 -20.10 -2.25 -12.31
N GLY A 91 -18.98 -2.24 -13.01
CA GLY A 91 -18.17 -3.41 -13.31
C GLY A 91 -16.68 -3.13 -13.12
N PRO A 92 -15.84 -4.17 -13.04
CA PRO A 92 -14.39 -4.01 -12.89
C PRO A 92 -13.73 -3.40 -14.12
N ASP A 93 -14.40 -3.36 -15.26
CA ASP A 93 -13.97 -2.74 -16.52
C ASP A 93 -14.38 -1.26 -16.64
N ARG A 94 -15.07 -0.73 -15.62
CA ARG A 94 -15.71 0.61 -15.62
C ARG A 94 -15.26 1.50 -14.47
N ALA A 95 -14.17 1.10 -13.83
CA ALA A 95 -13.52 1.87 -12.80
C ALA A 95 -12.06 2.05 -13.21
N TRP A 96 -11.50 3.23 -12.97
CA TRP A 96 -10.13 3.55 -13.34
C TRP A 96 -9.47 4.44 -12.30
N VAL A 97 -8.15 4.43 -12.32
CA VAL A 97 -7.29 5.36 -11.62
C VAL A 97 -6.59 6.19 -12.69
N VAL A 98 -6.77 7.51 -12.66
CA VAL A 98 -6.06 8.41 -13.58
C VAL A 98 -4.61 8.57 -13.08
N PRO A 99 -3.59 8.06 -13.80
CA PRO A 99 -2.23 8.09 -13.30
C PRO A 99 -1.70 9.52 -13.10
N TYR A 100 -0.94 9.73 -12.03
CA TYR A 100 -0.29 11.01 -11.73
C TYR A 100 1.17 10.79 -11.29
N PRO A 101 2.12 11.70 -11.62
CA PRO A 101 3.52 11.55 -11.24
C PRO A 101 3.75 11.31 -9.75
N TYR A 102 4.60 10.33 -9.42
CA TYR A 102 4.95 9.93 -8.05
C TYR A 102 3.77 9.55 -7.17
N TRP A 103 2.67 9.10 -7.78
CA TRP A 103 1.46 8.66 -7.08
C TRP A 103 1.39 7.13 -6.99
N VAL A 104 0.18 6.59 -6.89
CA VAL A 104 -0.08 5.18 -6.63
C VAL A 104 0.29 4.26 -7.80
N ASP A 105 0.72 3.02 -7.50
CA ASP A 105 0.81 1.94 -8.49
C ASP A 105 -0.60 1.36 -8.75
N THR A 106 -1.12 1.57 -9.94
CA THR A 106 -2.48 1.18 -10.37
C THR A 106 -2.67 -0.33 -10.49
N ARG A 107 -1.59 -1.10 -10.65
CA ARG A 107 -1.63 -2.57 -10.66
C ARG A 107 -1.83 -3.11 -9.24
N LEU A 108 -1.24 -2.44 -8.24
CA LEU A 108 -1.46 -2.77 -6.84
C LEU A 108 -2.91 -2.49 -6.42
N VAL A 109 -3.52 -1.44 -6.97
CA VAL A 109 -4.98 -1.19 -6.82
C VAL A 109 -5.78 -2.37 -7.40
N GLY A 110 -5.36 -2.92 -8.55
CA GLY A 110 -5.89 -4.14 -9.16
C GLY A 110 -6.00 -5.31 -8.18
N ILE A 111 -4.89 -5.62 -7.54
CA ILE A 111 -4.77 -6.70 -6.56
C ILE A 111 -5.73 -6.45 -5.38
N TRP A 112 -5.74 -5.24 -4.82
CA TRP A 112 -6.59 -4.90 -3.68
C TRP A 112 -8.09 -4.82 -4.00
N ALA A 113 -8.45 -4.55 -5.25
CA ALA A 113 -9.84 -4.58 -5.70
C ALA A 113 -10.42 -6.00 -5.82
N GLY A 114 -9.55 -7.02 -5.83
CA GLY A 114 -9.90 -8.41 -6.04
C GLY A 114 -9.80 -8.86 -7.50
N TYR A 115 -9.15 -8.07 -8.36
CA TYR A 115 -8.96 -8.35 -9.78
C TYR A 115 -7.46 -8.37 -10.12
N PRO A 116 -6.70 -9.37 -9.61
CA PRO A 116 -5.28 -9.47 -9.88
C PRO A 116 -5.03 -9.62 -11.39
N GLY A 117 -4.04 -8.89 -11.91
CA GLY A 117 -3.72 -8.85 -13.35
C GLY A 117 -4.41 -7.72 -14.12
N VAL A 118 -5.37 -7.02 -13.51
CA VAL A 118 -5.94 -5.80 -14.08
C VAL A 118 -5.10 -4.60 -13.66
N ASP A 119 -4.62 -3.84 -14.64
CA ASP A 119 -4.09 -2.50 -14.42
C ASP A 119 -5.23 -1.49 -14.56
N TYR A 120 -5.54 -0.79 -13.47
CA TYR A 120 -6.61 0.20 -13.44
C TYR A 120 -6.23 1.56 -14.03
N ALA A 121 -5.00 1.72 -14.55
CA ALA A 121 -4.57 2.96 -15.19
C ALA A 121 -5.46 3.33 -16.38
N LEU A 122 -5.92 4.58 -16.40
CA LEU A 122 -6.50 5.22 -17.58
C LEU A 122 -5.88 6.60 -17.76
N PHE A 123 -5.09 6.77 -18.82
CA PHE A 123 -4.36 8.01 -19.04
C PHE A 123 -5.30 9.14 -19.50
N PRO A 124 -4.98 10.41 -19.21
CA PRO A 124 -5.83 11.56 -19.55
C PRO A 124 -6.23 11.64 -21.04
N ASP A 125 -5.34 11.26 -21.95
CA ASP A 125 -5.58 11.22 -23.40
C ASP A 125 -6.60 10.14 -23.82
N GLN A 126 -6.89 9.17 -22.94
CA GLN A 126 -7.80 8.07 -23.20
C GLN A 126 -9.19 8.28 -22.56
N LEU A 127 -9.39 9.37 -21.81
CA LEU A 127 -10.64 9.62 -21.09
C LEU A 127 -11.84 9.67 -22.04
N GLU A 128 -11.70 10.23 -23.24
CA GLU A 128 -12.77 10.32 -24.24
C GLU A 128 -13.27 8.95 -24.70
N HIS A 129 -12.41 7.93 -24.74
CA HIS A 129 -12.80 6.57 -25.14
C HIS A 129 -13.86 5.97 -24.20
N THR A 130 -13.92 6.47 -22.95
CA THR A 130 -14.90 5.97 -21.97
C THR A 130 -16.34 6.39 -22.31
N LEU A 131 -16.55 7.41 -23.15
CA LEU A 131 -17.87 7.84 -23.61
C LEU A 131 -18.64 6.73 -24.35
N ALA A 132 -17.92 5.80 -24.98
CA ALA A 132 -18.51 4.65 -25.68
C ALA A 132 -19.25 3.69 -24.74
N THR A 133 -19.04 3.79 -23.42
CA THR A 133 -19.66 2.91 -22.42
C THR A 133 -20.80 3.62 -21.68
N PRO A 134 -22.08 3.40 -22.03
CA PRO A 134 -23.22 4.14 -21.44
C PRO A 134 -23.65 3.60 -20.05
N ALA A 135 -22.71 3.11 -19.24
CA ALA A 135 -22.96 2.57 -17.91
C ALA A 135 -22.35 3.47 -16.82
N PRO A 136 -22.65 3.23 -15.53
CA PRO A 136 -22.00 3.94 -14.44
C PRO A 136 -20.48 3.76 -14.51
N LYS A 137 -19.74 4.83 -14.19
CA LYS A 137 -18.27 4.86 -14.21
C LYS A 137 -17.72 5.43 -12.92
N LEU A 138 -16.52 5.01 -12.58
CA LEU A 138 -15.78 5.57 -11.47
C LEU A 138 -14.34 5.91 -11.90
N PHE A 139 -13.90 7.12 -11.60
CA PHE A 139 -12.51 7.53 -11.78
C PHE A 139 -11.96 7.95 -10.42
N LEU A 140 -10.78 7.44 -10.08
CA LEU A 140 -10.02 7.88 -8.93
C LEU A 140 -8.93 8.85 -9.39
N LEU A 141 -8.89 10.04 -8.78
CA LEU A 141 -7.93 11.07 -9.13
C LEU A 141 -7.15 11.55 -7.92
N LYS A 142 -5.92 11.99 -8.17
CA LYS A 142 -5.14 12.72 -7.18
C LYS A 142 -5.76 14.12 -7.00
N PRO A 143 -5.91 14.64 -5.78
CA PRO A 143 -6.54 15.95 -5.55
C PRO A 143 -5.84 17.12 -6.27
N GLU A 144 -4.53 16.99 -6.52
CA GLU A 144 -3.75 18.01 -7.22
C GLU A 144 -3.86 17.92 -8.76
N ASP A 145 -4.52 16.90 -9.31
CA ASP A 145 -4.69 16.74 -10.76
C ASP A 145 -5.91 17.51 -11.28
N GLN A 146 -5.79 18.84 -11.29
CA GLN A 146 -6.86 19.73 -11.74
C GLN A 146 -7.13 19.58 -13.26
N ALA A 147 -6.10 19.32 -14.06
CA ALA A 147 -6.25 19.17 -15.51
C ALA A 147 -7.15 17.98 -15.88
N SER A 148 -6.88 16.80 -15.31
CA SER A 148 -7.72 15.62 -15.54
C SER A 148 -9.13 15.79 -14.95
N LEU A 149 -9.25 16.50 -13.82
CA LEU A 149 -10.55 16.79 -13.22
C LEU A 149 -11.42 17.68 -14.10
N GLU A 150 -10.85 18.75 -14.67
CA GLU A 150 -11.54 19.64 -15.61
C GLU A 150 -11.95 18.91 -16.88
N GLN A 151 -11.07 18.06 -17.43
CA GLN A 151 -11.39 17.23 -18.59
C GLN A 151 -12.55 16.27 -18.31
N LEU A 152 -12.54 15.59 -17.16
CA LEU A 152 -13.64 14.71 -16.76
C LEU A 152 -14.96 15.47 -16.57
N TRP A 153 -14.93 16.70 -16.02
CA TRP A 153 -16.11 17.55 -15.92
C TRP A 153 -16.68 17.94 -17.28
N ALA A 154 -15.81 18.24 -18.26
CA ALA A 154 -16.24 18.55 -19.62
C ALA A 154 -16.90 17.34 -20.29
N LEU A 155 -16.37 16.13 -20.07
CA LEU A 155 -16.93 14.88 -20.61
C LEU A 155 -18.20 14.43 -19.90
N TYR A 156 -18.30 14.67 -18.58
CA TYR A 156 -19.38 14.18 -17.74
C TYR A 156 -19.95 15.29 -16.83
N PRO A 157 -20.73 16.25 -17.37
CA PRO A 157 -21.25 17.37 -16.60
C PRO A 157 -22.20 16.99 -15.46
N ASN A 158 -22.79 15.79 -15.51
CA ASN A 158 -23.70 15.26 -14.49
C ASN A 158 -23.00 14.40 -13.43
N ALA A 159 -21.67 14.32 -13.47
CA ALA A 159 -20.90 13.55 -12.51
C ALA A 159 -21.00 14.14 -11.10
N ARG A 160 -20.65 13.30 -10.13
CA ARG A 160 -20.55 13.68 -8.73
C ARG A 160 -19.13 13.42 -8.27
N VAL A 161 -18.58 14.39 -7.56
CA VAL A 161 -17.21 14.34 -7.06
C VAL A 161 -17.21 14.44 -5.55
N TRP A 162 -16.46 13.57 -4.89
CA TRP A 162 -16.22 13.66 -3.45
C TRP A 162 -14.80 13.26 -3.12
N ARG A 163 -14.28 13.83 -2.04
CA ARG A 163 -12.95 13.52 -1.53
C ARG A 163 -13.03 12.36 -0.54
N TYR A 164 -12.32 11.28 -0.83
CA TYR A 164 -12.08 10.21 0.12
C TYR A 164 -11.04 10.65 1.13
N ARG A 165 -11.39 10.54 2.42
CA ARG A 165 -10.44 10.78 3.50
C ARG A 165 -9.74 9.47 3.83
N ALA A 166 -8.45 9.41 3.51
CA ALA A 166 -7.68 8.21 3.75
C ALA A 166 -7.42 7.97 5.23
N SER A 167 -7.13 6.72 5.60
CA SER A 167 -6.78 6.40 7.01
C SER A 167 -5.43 6.99 7.45
N VAL A 168 -4.64 7.47 6.49
CA VAL A 168 -3.34 8.12 6.69
C VAL A 168 -3.39 9.49 6.04
N GLU A 169 -2.99 10.51 6.79
CA GLU A 169 -2.96 11.89 6.33
C GLU A 169 -2.13 12.06 5.06
N GLY A 170 -2.60 12.95 4.17
CA GLY A 170 -1.95 13.25 2.91
C GLY A 170 -2.16 12.19 1.82
N LYS A 171 -3.01 11.18 2.04
CA LYS A 171 -3.28 10.10 1.07
C LYS A 171 -4.70 10.10 0.52
N ASP A 172 -5.39 11.22 0.69
CA ASP A 172 -6.71 11.43 0.13
C ASP A 172 -6.69 11.32 -1.39
N PHE A 173 -7.85 10.96 -1.95
CA PHE A 173 -8.07 10.93 -3.38
C PHE A 173 -9.50 11.35 -3.70
N LEU A 174 -9.73 11.79 -4.92
CA LEU A 174 -11.06 12.15 -5.41
C LEU A 174 -11.72 10.91 -6.00
N LEU A 175 -13.00 10.71 -5.71
CA LEU A 175 -13.88 9.83 -6.46
C LEU A 175 -14.70 10.71 -7.38
N PHE A 176 -14.57 10.47 -8.69
CA PHE A 176 -15.38 11.08 -9.72
C PHE A 176 -16.31 10.00 -10.28
N PHE A 177 -17.58 10.07 -9.89
CA PHE A 177 -18.59 9.08 -10.24
C PHE A 177 -19.53 9.62 -11.30
N VAL A 178 -19.67 8.87 -12.37
CA VAL A 178 -20.61 9.16 -13.46
C VAL A 178 -21.81 8.23 -13.31
N PRO A 179 -23.02 8.75 -13.06
CA PRO A 179 -24.23 7.94 -13.05
C PRO A 179 -24.53 7.41 -14.46
N THR A 180 -25.44 6.44 -14.56
CA THR A 180 -25.97 6.00 -15.86
C THR A 180 -26.58 7.20 -16.58
N ASP A 181 -26.17 7.43 -17.83
CA ASP A 181 -26.74 8.51 -18.64
C ASP A 181 -28.16 8.08 -19.06
N PRO A 182 -29.22 8.82 -18.66
CA PRO A 182 -30.57 8.54 -19.13
C PRO A 182 -30.64 8.94 -20.60
N LYS A 183 -30.30 8.02 -21.50
CA LYS A 183 -30.69 8.15 -22.91
C LYS A 183 -32.20 8.00 -23.05
#